data_AF-A9DJ23-F1
#
_entry.id   AF-A9DJ23-F1
#
_cell.length_a   1.000
_cell.length_b   1.000
_cell.length_c   1.000
_cell.angle_alpha   90.00
_cell.angle_beta   90.00
_cell.angle_gamma   90.00
#
_symmetry.space_group_name_H-M   'P 1'
#
loop_
_entity.id
_entity.type
_entity.pdbx_description
1 polymer ?
#
loop_
_entity_poly.entity_id
_entity_poly.type
_entity_poly.pdbx_seq_one_letter_code
_entity_poly.pdbx_strand_id
1 'polypeptide(L)'
;MIGLIWWIYYDSFHVMERLKAMKHGFTLIYSHFFLAMGFVILANVIRHAILNDLSQNDFRILAIVGMCFFYVGKQTIYFKFLPPFRKPIVINTLICVFITVGSTFLPKIEYALIGITIGMLYYTIGNFKFTLTKDVSRFLD
;
A
#
# COMPACT_ATOMS: atom_id res chain seq x y z
N MET A 1 6.76 1.46 11.04
CA MET A 1 5.55 1.45 10.18
C MET A 1 5.27 2.82 9.54
N ILE A 2 5.09 3.90 10.31
CA ILE A 2 4.72 5.24 9.78
C ILE A 2 5.68 5.75 8.68
N GLY A 3 7.00 5.59 8.83
CA GLY A 3 7.95 5.98 7.79
C GLY A 3 7.77 5.23 6.45
N LEU A 4 7.43 3.94 6.48
CA LEU A 4 7.19 3.14 5.27
C LEU A 4 5.88 3.55 4.59
N ILE A 5 4.86 3.87 5.38
CA ILE A 5 3.58 4.39 4.90
C ILE A 5 3.81 5.66 4.06
N TRP A 6 4.60 6.61 4.59
CA TRP A 6 4.97 7.82 3.86
C TRP A 6 5.84 7.57 2.64
N TRP A 7 6.80 6.65 2.73
CA TRP A 7 7.63 6.27 1.60
C TRP A 7 6.79 5.72 0.44
N ILE A 8 5.94 4.74 0.72
CA ILE A 8 5.06 4.11 -0.27
C ILE A 8 4.07 5.14 -0.85
N TYR A 9 3.68 6.16 -0.09
CA TYR A 9 2.84 7.23 -0.62
C TYR A 9 3.58 8.06 -1.67
N TYR A 10 4.72 8.64 -1.28
CA TYR A 10 5.43 9.64 -2.08
C TYR A 10 6.30 9.06 -3.20
N ASP A 11 6.67 7.79 -3.13
CA ASP A 11 7.59 7.18 -4.09
C ASP A 11 7.18 7.37 -5.56
N SER A 12 5.88 7.50 -5.83
CA SER A 12 5.32 7.49 -7.18
C SER A 12 4.71 8.82 -7.60
N PHE A 13 4.69 9.81 -6.71
CA PHE A 13 3.91 11.04 -6.91
C PHE A 13 4.37 11.79 -8.17
N HIS A 14 5.69 11.88 -8.36
CA HIS A 14 6.33 12.49 -9.53
C HIS A 14 5.98 11.82 -10.87
N VAL A 15 5.72 10.49 -10.86
CA VAL A 15 5.28 9.75 -12.06
C VAL A 15 3.80 10.01 -12.31
N MET A 16 2.98 9.99 -11.25
CA MET A 16 1.53 10.11 -11.36
C MET A 16 1.06 11.45 -11.92
N GLU A 17 1.74 12.54 -11.54
CA GLU A 17 1.43 13.91 -11.98
C GLU A 17 1.71 14.13 -13.48
N ARG A 18 2.70 13.44 -14.03
CA ARG A 18 3.22 13.68 -15.40
C ARG A 18 2.79 12.62 -16.42
N LEU A 19 1.83 11.77 -16.10
CA LEU A 19 1.40 10.66 -16.97
C LEU A 19 0.65 11.16 -18.22
N LYS A 20 1.26 11.00 -19.42
CA LYS A 20 0.65 11.40 -20.72
C LYS A 20 -0.75 10.82 -20.94
N ALA A 21 -0.97 9.59 -20.47
CA ALA A 21 -2.20 8.86 -20.68
C ALA A 21 -3.37 9.33 -19.80
N MET A 22 -3.10 10.15 -18.78
CA MET A 22 -4.10 10.60 -17.81
C MET A 22 -4.85 11.84 -18.32
N LYS A 23 -5.79 11.63 -19.25
CA LYS A 23 -6.64 12.73 -19.79
C LYS A 23 -7.66 13.29 -18.79
N HIS A 24 -8.03 12.52 -17.76
CA HIS A 24 -9.01 12.89 -16.75
C HIS A 24 -8.49 12.56 -15.34
N GLY A 25 -8.58 13.53 -14.42
CA GLY A 25 -8.09 13.40 -13.04
C GLY A 25 -8.91 12.48 -12.13
N PHE A 26 -10.09 12.01 -12.56
CA PHE A 26 -10.95 11.16 -11.72
C PHE A 26 -10.26 9.86 -11.26
N THR A 27 -9.40 9.25 -12.09
CA THR A 27 -8.68 8.03 -11.66
C THR A 27 -7.69 8.33 -10.53
N LEU A 28 -7.04 9.49 -10.56
CA LEU A 28 -6.15 9.97 -9.50
C LEU A 28 -6.94 10.21 -8.20
N ILE A 29 -8.12 10.84 -8.30
CA ILE A 29 -9.00 11.12 -7.17
C ILE A 29 -9.46 9.82 -6.49
N TYR A 30 -9.99 8.85 -7.24
CA TYR A 30 -10.42 7.58 -6.64
C TYR A 30 -9.26 6.81 -6.01
N SER A 31 -8.10 6.79 -6.66
CA SER A 31 -6.88 6.19 -6.10
C SER A 31 -6.48 6.83 -4.76
N HIS A 32 -6.49 8.16 -4.69
CA HIS A 32 -6.18 8.89 -3.46
C HIS A 32 -7.26 8.74 -2.38
N PHE A 33 -8.53 8.63 -2.77
CA PHE A 33 -9.61 8.35 -1.85
C PHE A 33 -9.42 7.00 -1.14
N PHE A 34 -9.13 5.93 -1.90
CA PHE A 34 -8.81 4.62 -1.32
C PHE A 34 -7.55 4.64 -0.47
N LEU A 35 -6.50 5.35 -0.90
CA LEU A 35 -5.29 5.55 -0.10
C LEU A 35 -5.59 6.26 1.23
N ALA A 36 -6.37 7.34 1.20
CA ALA A 36 -6.75 8.11 2.38
C ALA A 36 -7.56 7.26 3.37
N MET A 37 -8.53 6.49 2.88
CA MET A 37 -9.25 5.52 3.72
C MET A 37 -8.29 4.48 4.33
N GLY A 38 -7.36 3.95 3.53
CA GLY A 38 -6.31 3.05 4.01
C GLY A 38 -5.45 3.67 5.12
N PHE A 39 -5.02 4.93 4.96
CA PHE A 39 -4.26 5.64 6.00
C PHE A 39 -5.03 5.82 7.29
N VAL A 40 -6.29 6.26 7.23
CA VAL A 40 -7.12 6.48 8.41
C VAL A 40 -7.30 5.17 9.18
N ILE A 41 -7.58 4.07 8.47
CA ILE A 41 -7.76 2.76 9.07
C ILE A 41 -6.44 2.26 9.68
N LEU A 42 -5.32 2.36 8.94
CA LEU A 42 -4.00 1.95 9.45
C LEU A 42 -3.56 2.79 10.65
N ALA A 43 -3.87 4.09 10.68
CA ALA A 43 -3.62 4.95 11.82
C ALA A 43 -4.41 4.48 13.05
N ASN A 44 -5.68 4.11 12.87
CA ASN A 44 -6.49 3.51 13.93
C ASN A 44 -5.92 2.16 14.39
N VAL A 45 -5.45 1.30 13.48
CA VAL A 45 -4.78 0.03 13.82
C VAL A 45 -3.57 0.28 14.72
N ILE A 46 -2.72 1.27 14.40
CA ILE A 46 -1.57 1.64 15.23
C ILE A 46 -2.03 2.14 16.59
N ARG A 47 -3.02 3.04 16.62
CA ARG A 47 -3.55 3.61 17.87
C ARG A 47 -4.09 2.52 18.79
N HIS A 48 -4.94 1.65 18.27
CA HIS A 48 -5.55 0.56 19.04
C HIS A 48 -4.54 -0.50 19.49
N ALA A 49 -3.47 -0.69 18.72
CA ALA A 49 -2.36 -1.52 19.17
C ALA A 49 -1.56 -0.88 20.32
N ILE A 50 -1.39 0.45 20.33
CA ILE A 50 -0.71 1.16 21.43
C ILE A 50 -1.58 1.14 22.70
N LEU A 51 -2.89 1.36 22.56
CA LEU A 51 -3.83 1.37 23.67
C LEU A 51 -4.17 -0.04 24.18
N ASN A 52 -3.90 -1.07 23.35
CA ASN A 52 -4.22 -2.47 23.61
C ASN A 52 -5.70 -2.67 24.03
N ASP A 53 -6.59 -1.89 23.43
CA ASP A 53 -8.00 -1.75 23.79
C ASP A 53 -8.95 -2.53 22.86
N LEU A 54 -8.39 -3.20 21.85
CA LEU A 54 -9.15 -3.85 20.78
C LEU A 54 -9.00 -5.38 20.85
N SER A 55 -10.10 -6.09 20.60
CA SER A 55 -10.06 -7.55 20.49
C SER A 55 -9.19 -7.96 19.29
N GLN A 56 -8.58 -9.14 19.37
CA GLN A 56 -7.67 -9.62 18.32
C GLN A 56 -8.38 -9.86 16.99
N ASN A 57 -9.66 -10.24 17.01
CA ASN A 57 -10.46 -10.41 15.81
C ASN A 57 -10.79 -9.05 15.16
N ASP A 58 -11.16 -8.05 15.95
CA ASP A 58 -11.45 -6.71 15.42
C ASP A 58 -10.17 -6.07 14.86
N PHE A 59 -9.04 -6.24 15.56
CA PHE A 59 -7.73 -5.82 15.07
C PHE A 59 -7.38 -6.46 13.72
N ARG A 60 -7.61 -7.77 13.59
CA ARG A 60 -7.38 -8.51 12.35
C ARG A 60 -8.20 -7.95 11.19
N ILE A 61 -9.50 -7.75 11.40
CA ILE A 61 -10.39 -7.21 10.36
C ILE A 61 -9.93 -5.80 9.96
N LEU A 62 -9.64 -4.95 10.94
CA LEU A 62 -9.21 -3.57 10.70
C LEU A 62 -7.88 -3.51 9.95
N ALA A 63 -6.91 -4.35 10.32
CA ALA A 63 -5.61 -4.44 9.65
C ALA A 63 -5.75 -4.93 8.20
N ILE A 64 -6.54 -5.98 7.95
CA ILE A 64 -6.76 -6.51 6.60
C ILE A 64 -7.47 -5.49 5.72
N VAL A 65 -8.55 -4.89 6.21
CA VAL A 65 -9.33 -3.89 5.46
C VAL A 65 -8.49 -2.65 5.16
N GLY A 66 -7.75 -2.13 6.16
CA GLY A 66 -6.86 -0.99 5.98
C GLY A 66 -5.78 -1.23 4.94
N MET A 67 -5.16 -2.41 4.97
CA MET A 67 -4.13 -2.80 4.01
C MET A 67 -4.68 -3.02 2.60
N CYS A 68 -5.86 -3.61 2.46
CA CYS A 68 -6.53 -3.76 1.17
C CYS A 68 -6.81 -2.38 0.55
N PHE A 69 -7.40 -1.45 1.31
CA PHE A 69 -7.66 -0.10 0.80
C PHE A 69 -6.37 0.65 0.44
N PHE A 70 -5.35 0.54 1.29
CA PHE A 70 -4.05 1.16 1.05
C PHE A 70 -3.43 0.69 -0.27
N TYR A 71 -3.36 -0.62 -0.49
CA TYR A 71 -2.77 -1.15 -1.73
C TYR A 71 -3.65 -0.98 -2.95
N VAL A 72 -4.98 -1.14 -2.85
CA VAL A 72 -5.88 -0.89 -3.98
C VAL A 72 -5.75 0.55 -4.45
N GLY A 73 -5.76 1.50 -3.52
CA GLY A 73 -5.53 2.91 -3.82
C GLY A 73 -4.18 3.09 -4.53
N LYS A 74 -3.11 2.50 -4.00
CA LYS A 74 -1.78 2.59 -4.61
C LYS A 74 -1.71 2.01 -6.03
N GLN A 75 -2.29 0.83 -6.25
CA GLN A 75 -2.13 0.10 -7.51
C GLN A 75 -3.05 0.56 -8.63
N THR A 76 -4.13 1.28 -8.33
CA THR A 76 -5.12 1.68 -9.33
C THR A 76 -4.49 2.46 -10.50
N ILE A 77 -3.62 3.42 -10.21
CA ILE A 77 -2.99 4.27 -11.23
C ILE A 77 -1.98 3.47 -12.05
N TYR A 78 -1.10 2.73 -11.36
CA TYR A 78 -0.10 1.88 -11.99
C TYR A 78 -0.73 0.83 -12.91
N PHE A 79 -1.77 0.16 -12.43
CA PHE A 79 -2.44 -0.86 -13.19
C PHE A 79 -3.08 -0.29 -14.45
N LYS A 80 -3.71 0.89 -14.38
CA LYS A 80 -4.39 1.49 -15.53
C LYS A 80 -3.41 2.05 -16.56
N PHE A 81 -2.46 2.87 -16.12
CA PHE A 81 -1.65 3.71 -17.02
C PHE A 81 -0.24 3.19 -17.30
N LEU A 82 0.24 2.18 -16.57
CA LEU A 82 1.59 1.65 -16.70
C LEU A 82 1.57 0.13 -16.98
N PRO A 83 1.18 -0.31 -18.19
CA PRO A 83 1.01 -1.72 -18.54
C PRO A 83 2.22 -2.63 -18.24
N PRO A 84 3.48 -2.21 -18.49
CA PRO A 84 4.66 -3.05 -18.21
C PRO A 84 4.81 -3.41 -16.73
N PHE A 85 4.26 -2.57 -15.83
CA PHE A 85 4.41 -2.70 -14.40
C PHE A 85 3.27 -3.48 -13.73
N ARG A 86 2.20 -3.82 -14.47
CA ARG A 86 1.02 -4.54 -13.93
C ARG A 86 1.39 -5.83 -13.21
N LYS A 87 2.14 -6.72 -13.87
CA LYS A 87 2.53 -8.02 -13.32
C LYS A 87 3.37 -7.90 -12.03
N PRO A 88 4.51 -7.18 -12.02
CA PRO A 88 5.33 -7.08 -10.81
C PRO A 88 4.57 -6.41 -9.66
N ILE A 89 3.71 -5.45 -9.96
CA ILE A 89 2.91 -4.74 -8.95
C ILE A 89 1.85 -5.64 -8.30
N VAL A 90 1.14 -6.42 -9.11
CA VAL A 90 0.13 -7.38 -8.59
C VAL A 90 0.82 -8.42 -7.72
N ILE A 91 1.96 -8.97 -8.16
CA ILE A 91 2.73 -9.94 -7.37
C ILE A 91 3.18 -9.33 -6.04
N ASN A 92 3.77 -8.13 -6.06
CA ASN A 92 4.25 -7.46 -4.86
C ASN A 92 3.11 -7.18 -3.86
N THR A 93 1.95 -6.79 -4.38
CA THR A 93 0.74 -6.54 -3.58
C THR A 93 0.20 -7.82 -2.96
N LEU A 94 0.10 -8.90 -3.74
CA LEU A 94 -0.38 -10.19 -3.25
C LEU A 94 0.52 -10.73 -2.14
N ILE A 95 1.85 -10.65 -2.32
CA ILE A 95 2.80 -11.08 -1.29
C ILE A 95 2.61 -10.25 -0.02
N CYS A 96 2.49 -8.92 -0.14
CA CYS A 96 2.31 -8.08 1.04
C CYS A 96 0.97 -8.34 1.77
N VAL A 97 -0.11 -8.53 1.02
CA VAL A 97 -1.42 -8.89 1.60
C VAL A 97 -1.31 -10.25 2.29
N PHE A 98 -0.63 -11.22 1.70
CA PHE A 98 -0.44 -12.54 2.30
C PHE A 98 0.37 -12.48 3.60
N ILE A 99 1.47 -11.71 3.62
CA ILE A 99 2.28 -11.47 4.83
C ILE A 99 1.43 -10.79 5.92
N THR A 100 0.62 -9.79 5.53
CA THR A 100 -0.28 -9.05 6.43
C THR A 100 -1.33 -9.98 7.03
N VAL A 101 -2.04 -10.74 6.20
CA VAL A 101 -3.07 -11.67 6.65
C VAL A 101 -2.44 -12.72 7.55
N GLY A 102 -1.32 -13.31 7.15
CA GLY A 102 -0.58 -14.27 7.96
C GLY A 102 -0.14 -13.70 9.31
N SER A 103 0.33 -12.46 9.36
CA SER A 103 0.78 -11.85 10.62
C SER A 103 -0.37 -11.56 11.59
N THR A 104 -1.59 -11.34 11.10
CA THR A 104 -2.77 -11.14 11.97
C THR A 104 -3.23 -12.41 12.72
N PHE A 105 -2.68 -13.58 12.40
CA PHE A 105 -2.90 -14.82 13.16
C PHE A 105 -1.88 -15.03 14.28
N LEU A 106 -0.88 -14.14 14.41
CA LEU A 106 0.08 -14.21 15.51
C LEU A 106 -0.60 -13.92 16.85
N PRO A 107 -0.14 -14.55 17.96
CA PRO A 107 -0.83 -14.55 19.24
C PRO A 107 -0.85 -13.19 19.94
N LYS A 108 0.02 -12.25 19.57
CA LYS A 108 0.02 -10.88 20.10
C LYS A 108 -0.16 -9.86 18.98
N ILE A 109 -0.89 -8.78 19.28
CA ILE A 109 -1.10 -7.64 18.38
C ILE A 109 0.24 -6.99 17.98
N GLU A 110 1.19 -6.91 18.90
CA GLU A 110 2.55 -6.41 18.65
C GLU A 110 3.27 -7.21 17.54
N TYR A 111 3.16 -8.54 17.56
CA TYR A 111 3.76 -9.40 16.55
C TYR A 111 3.04 -9.25 15.20
N ALA A 112 1.72 -9.06 15.22
CA ALA A 112 0.96 -8.76 14.01
C ALA A 112 1.44 -7.45 13.37
N LEU A 113 1.65 -6.38 14.15
CA LEU A 113 2.20 -5.11 13.67
C LEU A 113 3.61 -5.23 13.09
N ILE A 114 4.47 -6.04 13.72
CA ILE A 114 5.82 -6.33 13.20
C ILE A 114 5.69 -6.99 11.82
N GLY A 115 4.83 -8.00 11.69
CA GLY A 115 4.59 -8.66 10.41
C GLY A 115 4.01 -7.74 9.33
N ILE A 116 3.09 -6.84 9.69
CA ILE A 116 2.56 -5.80 8.77
C ILE A 116 3.71 -4.88 8.32
N THR A 117 4.57 -4.47 9.25
CA THR A 117 5.73 -3.62 8.94
C THR A 117 6.72 -4.34 8.01
N ILE A 118 6.98 -5.63 8.23
CA ILE A 118 7.82 -6.45 7.35
C ILE A 118 7.20 -6.55 5.95
N GLY A 119 5.88 -6.75 5.85
CA GLY A 119 5.17 -6.73 4.57
C GLY A 119 5.37 -5.42 3.82
N MET A 120 5.18 -4.28 4.50
CA MET A 120 5.40 -2.95 3.91
C MET A 120 6.86 -2.71 3.49
N LEU A 121 7.82 -3.25 4.25
CA LEU A 121 9.24 -3.15 3.93
C LEU A 121 9.59 -3.97 2.69
N TYR A 122 9.09 -5.21 2.62
CA TYR A 122 9.19 -6.04 1.42
C TYR A 122 8.61 -5.34 0.20
N TYR A 123 7.40 -4.77 0.36
CA TYR A 123 6.75 -4.01 -0.70
C TYR A 123 7.63 -2.86 -1.20
N THR A 124 8.21 -2.09 -0.27
CA THR A 124 9.05 -0.93 -0.58
C THR A 124 10.31 -1.34 -1.36
N ILE A 125 11.00 -2.40 -0.90
CA ILE A 125 12.20 -2.93 -1.58
C ILE A 125 11.85 -3.47 -2.96
N GLY A 126 10.74 -4.22 -3.07
CA GLY A 126 10.24 -4.72 -4.35
C GLY A 126 9.91 -3.59 -5.32
N ASN A 127 9.24 -2.54 -4.85
CA ASN A 127 8.89 -1.40 -5.68
C ASN A 127 10.13 -0.62 -6.13
N PHE A 128 11.12 -0.46 -5.25
CA PHE A 128 12.42 0.14 -5.58
C PHE A 128 13.14 -0.62 -6.70
N LYS A 129 13.22 -1.95 -6.57
CA LYS A 129 13.92 -2.80 -7.52
C LYS A 129 13.22 -2.96 -8.86
N PHE A 130 11.89 -3.03 -8.88
CA PHE A 130 11.14 -3.43 -10.07
C PHE A 130 10.39 -2.29 -10.77
N THR A 131 10.13 -1.18 -10.06
CA THR A 131 9.33 -0.06 -10.57
C THR A 131 10.14 1.22 -10.65
N LEU A 132 10.70 1.69 -9.52
CA LEU A 132 11.31 3.04 -9.41
C LEU A 132 12.62 3.20 -10.18
N THR A 133 13.38 2.12 -10.34
CA THR A 133 14.67 2.12 -11.06
C THR A 133 14.52 1.93 -12.57
N LYS A 134 13.30 1.73 -13.07
CA LYS A 134 13.05 1.55 -14.50
C LYS A 134 12.70 2.87 -15.17
N ASP A 135 13.19 3.04 -16.38
CA ASP A 135 12.88 4.23 -17.17
C ASP A 135 11.40 4.26 -17.56
N VAL A 136 10.71 5.30 -17.09
CA VAL A 136 9.29 5.57 -17.34
C VAL A 136 9.10 6.76 -18.30
N SER A 137 10.18 7.39 -18.79
CA SER A 137 10.16 8.59 -19.63
C SER A 137 9.21 8.49 -20.83
N ARG A 138 9.09 7.31 -21.44
CA ARG A 138 8.18 7.04 -22.55
C ARG A 138 6.69 7.26 -22.21
N PHE A 139 6.32 7.19 -20.93
CA PHE A 139 4.95 7.35 -20.44
C PHE A 139 4.69 8.73 -19.80
N LEU A 140 5.71 9.58 -19.71
CA LEU A 140 5.65 10.90 -19.07
C LEU A 140 5.66 12.02 -20.11
N ASP A 141 4.92 13.10 -19.88
CA ASP A 141 4.92 14.33 -20.71
C ASP A 141 6.22 15.12 -20.58
#